data_AF-A0A9W5VBU0-F1
#
_entry.id   AF-A0A9W5VBU0-F1
#
_cell.length_a   1.000
_cell.length_b   1.000
_cell.length_c   1.000
_cell.angle_alpha   90.00
_cell.angle_beta   90.00
_cell.angle_gamma   90.00
#
_symmetry.space_group_name_H-M   'P 1'
#
loop_
_entity.id
_entity.type
_entity.pdbx_description
1 polymer ?
#
loop_
_entity_poly.entity_id
_entity_poly.type
_entity_poly.pdbx_seq_one_letter_code
_entity_poly.pdbx_strand_id
1 'polypeptide(L)'
;MKQARFITEGAALLAIYAMLLLISMYVPILGTVVTFALPLPFILLMIRHKLSNVLVVFVAALFVTVIVSQPMNLVKTIMFGLIGIVLGYMYKTRKKPVEILIAGTLAYLIGFVLIYVASIKFFNIDIMKQMQSIFSESMAKSEKIVSATGMPISKEQKELLAQMNDILQSLLPSILVLVSVCFSWITVIISGSVLKKLKHDVISWPKFKDIQLPKSIIWYYVIFILLATFIKVEPTSYLHMVFSNLNVIFALLLVLQGLTFIAFLAYRKGFTKGVPIISFIACMFIPMLFPLVTILGIIDLGISLRSKIGG
;
A
#
# COMPACT_ATOMS: atom_id res chain seq x y z
N MET A 1 17.94 15.39 34.30
CA MET A 1 18.37 14.22 33.49
C MET A 1 17.38 13.82 32.40
N LYS A 2 16.07 13.65 32.66
CA LYS A 2 15.09 13.24 31.62
C LYS A 2 14.97 14.20 30.43
N GLN A 3 15.07 15.51 30.67
CA GLN A 3 14.94 16.55 29.64
C GLN A 3 16.18 16.64 28.73
N ALA A 4 17.38 16.58 29.30
CA ALA A 4 18.63 16.51 28.52
C ALA A 4 18.67 15.29 27.60
N ARG A 5 18.24 14.12 28.10
CA ARG A 5 18.13 12.88 27.32
C ARG A 5 17.09 12.98 26.19
N PHE A 6 15.97 13.65 26.41
CA PHE A 6 14.99 13.91 25.36
C PHE A 6 15.56 14.80 24.25
N ILE A 7 16.26 15.88 24.61
CA ILE A 7 16.84 16.81 23.62
C ILE A 7 17.90 16.11 22.78
N THR A 8 18.80 15.33 23.39
CA THR A 8 19.85 14.62 22.64
C THR A 8 19.30 13.50 21.76
N GLU A 9 18.37 12.67 22.26
CA GLU A 9 17.73 11.64 21.45
C GLU A 9 16.87 12.25 20.32
N GLY A 10 16.16 13.33 20.62
CA GLY A 10 15.35 14.09 19.67
C GLY A 10 16.19 14.63 18.53
N ALA A 11 17.29 15.31 18.84
CA ALA A 11 18.23 15.84 17.86
C ALA A 11 18.89 14.73 17.02
N ALA A 12 19.28 13.60 17.64
CA ALA A 12 19.88 12.48 16.92
C ALA A 12 18.90 11.84 15.92
N LEU A 13 17.64 11.60 16.33
CA LEU A 13 16.62 11.05 15.45
C LEU A 13 16.22 12.04 14.35
N LEU A 14 16.25 13.35 14.64
CA LEU A 14 16.04 14.41 13.66
C LEU A 14 17.14 14.45 12.61
N ALA A 15 18.40 14.30 13.02
CA ALA A 15 19.54 14.21 12.11
C ALA A 15 19.44 12.96 11.21
N ILE A 16 19.05 11.81 11.79
CA ILE A 16 18.79 10.58 11.02
C ILE A 16 17.67 10.82 10.02
N TYR A 17 16.57 11.46 10.42
CA TYR A 17 15.48 11.80 9.51
C TYR A 17 15.96 12.67 8.35
N ALA A 18 16.72 13.73 8.62
CA ALA A 18 17.27 14.61 7.60
C ALA A 18 18.16 13.85 6.60
N MET A 19 19.03 12.96 7.08
CA MET A 19 19.86 12.10 6.22
C MET A 19 19.01 11.18 5.35
N LEU A 20 18.00 10.50 5.92
CA LEU A 20 17.09 9.64 5.16
C LEU A 20 16.33 10.44 4.10
N LEU A 21 15.90 11.66 4.43
CA LEU A 21 15.22 12.55 3.49
C LEU A 21 16.12 12.90 2.30
N LEU A 22 17.36 13.32 2.55
CA LEU A 22 18.32 13.65 1.49
C LEU A 22 18.65 12.43 0.61
N ILE A 23 18.89 11.27 1.22
CA ILE A 23 19.15 10.02 0.47
C ILE A 23 17.94 9.65 -0.39
N SER A 24 16.72 9.81 0.15
CA SER A 24 15.48 9.53 -0.59
C SER A 24 15.32 10.37 -1.87
N MET A 25 15.96 11.54 -1.91
CA MET A 25 15.84 12.50 -3.01
C MET A 25 16.96 12.36 -4.02
N TYR A 26 18.21 12.22 -3.57
CA TYR A 26 19.38 12.40 -4.43
C TYR A 26 20.06 11.10 -4.86
N VAL A 27 19.71 9.96 -4.26
CA VAL A 27 20.33 8.67 -4.59
C VAL A 27 19.33 7.82 -5.38
N PRO A 28 19.50 7.64 -6.70
CA PRO A 28 18.62 6.80 -7.51
C PRO A 28 18.57 5.37 -6.98
N ILE A 29 17.42 4.69 -7.16
CA ILE A 29 17.14 3.30 -6.72
C ILE A 29 17.13 3.13 -5.19
N LEU A 30 18.22 3.49 -4.51
CA LEU A 30 18.31 3.47 -3.04
C LEU A 30 17.32 4.43 -2.39
N GLY A 31 17.07 5.59 -3.00
CA GLY A 31 16.13 6.56 -2.47
C GLY A 31 14.70 6.03 -2.36
N THR A 32 14.28 5.18 -3.30
CA THR A 32 12.98 4.49 -3.26
C THR A 32 12.89 3.55 -2.06
N VAL A 33 13.95 2.79 -1.78
CA VAL A 33 13.99 1.88 -0.62
C VAL A 33 14.01 2.67 0.68
N VAL A 34 14.80 3.74 0.74
CA VAL A 34 14.96 4.61 1.91
C VAL A 34 13.68 5.39 2.22
N THR A 35 12.83 5.65 1.24
CA THR A 35 11.52 6.30 1.45
C THR A 35 10.65 5.54 2.47
N PHE A 36 10.68 4.20 2.45
CA PHE A 36 9.94 3.39 3.43
C PHE A 36 10.51 3.45 4.85
N ALA A 37 11.75 3.94 5.00
CA ALA A 37 12.41 4.15 6.29
C ALA A 37 12.13 5.55 6.88
N LEU A 38 11.58 6.49 6.12
CA LEU A 38 11.31 7.85 6.59
C LEU A 38 10.39 7.95 7.83
N PRO A 39 9.38 7.06 8.02
CA PRO A 39 8.61 7.05 9.25
C PRO A 39 9.39 6.61 10.49
N LEU A 40 10.49 5.87 10.34
CA LEU A 40 11.18 5.18 11.46
C LEU A 40 11.64 6.13 12.57
N PRO A 41 12.26 7.29 12.29
CA PRO A 41 12.68 8.19 13.35
C PRO A 41 11.50 8.66 14.21
N PHE A 42 10.35 8.94 13.59
CA PHE A 42 9.13 9.35 14.29
C PHE A 42 8.46 8.18 15.04
N ILE A 43 8.52 6.97 14.49
CA ILE A 43 8.10 5.74 15.21
C ILE A 43 8.90 5.59 16.50
N LEU A 44 10.23 5.71 16.42
CA LEU A 44 11.14 5.59 17.57
C LEU A 44 10.92 6.71 18.58
N LEU A 45 10.75 7.95 18.12
CA LEU A 45 10.41 9.08 19.00
C LEU A 45 9.12 8.80 19.76
N MET A 46 8.07 8.34 19.07
CA MET A 46 6.75 8.13 19.67
C MET A 46 6.73 6.97 20.67
N ILE A 47 7.48 5.90 20.40
CA ILE A 47 7.62 4.78 21.35
C ILE A 47 8.31 5.24 22.63
N ARG A 48 9.35 6.08 22.52
CA ARG A 48 10.20 6.49 23.66
C ARG A 48 9.66 7.67 24.45
N HIS A 49 8.91 8.57 23.82
CA HIS A 49 8.50 9.85 24.41
C HIS A 49 6.98 10.04 24.38
N LYS A 50 6.46 11.05 25.10
CA LYS A 50 5.03 11.41 25.07
C LYS A 50 4.70 12.16 23.78
N LEU A 51 3.43 12.15 23.36
CA LEU A 51 3.00 12.80 22.12
C LEU A 51 3.39 14.29 22.06
N SER A 52 3.25 15.03 23.17
CA SER A 52 3.66 16.45 23.25
C SER A 52 5.12 16.67 22.82
N ASN A 53 6.02 15.84 23.31
CA ASN A 53 7.46 15.92 23.03
C ASN A 53 7.75 15.57 21.55
N VAL A 54 7.02 14.58 21.02
CA VAL A 54 7.16 14.13 19.63
C VAL A 54 6.69 15.23 18.67
N LEU A 55 5.61 15.94 19.00
CA LEU A 55 5.12 17.06 18.22
C LEU A 55 6.14 18.21 18.16
N VAL A 56 6.86 18.48 19.26
CA VAL A 56 7.96 19.47 19.25
C VAL A 56 9.06 19.08 18.25
N VAL A 57 9.50 17.81 18.27
CA VAL A 57 10.52 17.33 17.32
C VAL A 57 10.00 17.27 15.89
N PHE A 58 8.71 16.95 15.70
CA PHE A 58 8.06 16.97 14.39
C PHE A 58 8.02 18.38 13.80
N VAL A 59 7.68 19.39 14.60
CA VAL A 59 7.75 20.80 14.17
C VAL A 59 9.20 21.18 13.81
N ALA A 60 10.18 20.78 14.62
CA ALA A 60 11.59 20.97 14.29
C ALA A 60 11.99 20.29 12.96
N ALA A 61 11.43 19.12 12.65
CA ALA A 61 11.66 18.42 11.39
C ALA A 61 11.15 19.20 10.18
N LEU A 62 10.03 19.92 10.31
CA LEU A 62 9.53 20.79 9.24
C LEU A 62 10.53 21.91 8.93
N PHE A 63 11.08 22.57 9.96
CA PHE A 63 12.11 23.59 9.79
C PHE A 63 13.38 23.00 9.15
N VAL A 64 13.86 21.86 9.66
CA VAL A 64 15.04 21.19 9.09
C VAL A 64 14.81 20.83 7.62
N THR A 65 13.64 20.32 7.25
CA THR A 65 13.29 20.02 5.86
C THR A 65 13.43 21.22 4.94
N VAL A 66 12.96 22.40 5.35
CA VAL A 66 13.09 23.63 4.55
C VAL A 66 14.55 24.07 4.41
N ILE A 67 15.38 23.84 5.44
CA ILE A 67 16.78 24.24 5.43
C ILE A 67 17.62 23.31 4.55
N VAL A 68 17.43 21.99 4.66
CA VAL A 68 18.28 21.00 3.99
C VAL A 68 17.76 20.57 2.61
N SER A 69 16.50 20.87 2.30
CA SER A 69 15.84 20.44 1.06
C SER A 69 14.94 21.54 0.50
N GLN A 70 14.15 21.22 -0.53
CA GLN A 70 13.19 22.16 -1.11
C GLN A 70 11.89 22.25 -0.30
N PRO A 71 11.21 23.42 -0.24
CA PRO A 71 9.94 23.58 0.47
C PRO A 71 8.85 22.58 0.09
N MET A 72 8.83 22.11 -1.18
CA MET A 72 7.90 21.08 -1.65
C MET A 72 7.99 19.77 -0.84
N ASN A 73 9.16 19.45 -0.26
CA ASN A 73 9.34 18.24 0.55
C ASN A 73 8.71 18.33 1.95
N LEU A 74 8.23 19.51 2.37
CA LEU A 74 7.39 19.63 3.58
C LEU A 74 6.22 18.66 3.53
N VAL A 75 5.62 18.47 2.35
CA VAL A 75 4.51 17.54 2.16
C VAL A 75 4.93 16.11 2.52
N LYS A 76 6.13 15.68 2.09
CA LYS A 76 6.70 14.37 2.45
C LYS A 76 6.96 14.28 3.96
N THR A 77 7.56 15.31 4.56
CA THR A 77 7.82 15.33 6.01
C THR A 77 6.54 15.24 6.83
N ILE A 78 5.51 16.01 6.45
CA ILE A 78 4.21 15.98 7.12
C ILE A 78 3.62 14.58 7.02
N MET A 79 3.59 14.01 5.82
CA MET A 79 3.02 12.70 5.58
C MET A 79 3.76 11.60 6.37
N PHE A 80 5.06 11.42 6.15
CA PHE A 80 5.82 10.35 6.79
C PHE A 80 5.99 10.55 8.29
N GLY A 81 6.04 11.81 8.75
CA GLY A 81 6.08 12.13 10.17
C GLY A 81 4.79 11.77 10.89
N LEU A 82 3.63 12.16 10.35
CA LEU A 82 2.32 11.77 10.92
C LEU A 82 2.12 10.25 10.88
N ILE A 83 2.47 9.58 9.78
CA ILE A 83 2.43 8.12 9.68
C ILE A 83 3.32 7.48 10.74
N GLY A 84 4.54 7.99 10.92
CA GLY A 84 5.46 7.47 11.92
C GLY A 84 4.94 7.67 13.35
N ILE A 85 4.28 8.79 13.63
CA ILE A 85 3.62 9.03 14.92
C ILE A 85 2.48 8.04 15.15
N VAL A 86 1.59 7.84 14.15
CA VAL A 86 0.47 6.90 14.23
C VAL A 86 0.98 5.47 14.48
N LEU A 87 1.90 5.01 13.65
CA LEU A 87 2.47 3.66 13.78
C LEU A 87 3.24 3.51 15.11
N GLY A 88 4.01 4.52 15.50
CA GLY A 88 4.73 4.53 16.77
C GLY A 88 3.81 4.44 17.98
N TYR A 89 2.64 5.09 17.95
CA TYR A 89 1.62 4.95 18.99
C TYR A 89 1.03 3.53 19.04
N MET A 90 0.77 2.92 17.87
CA MET A 90 0.26 1.55 17.79
C MET A 90 1.28 0.51 18.30
N TYR A 91 2.57 0.68 17.97
CA TYR A 91 3.64 -0.14 18.54
C TYR A 91 3.78 0.08 20.05
N LYS A 92 3.72 1.32 20.52
CA LYS A 92 3.81 1.67 21.94
C LYS A 92 2.70 1.01 22.77
N THR A 93 1.50 0.92 22.21
CA THR A 93 0.32 0.29 22.83
C THR A 93 0.22 -1.22 22.55
N ARG A 94 1.26 -1.83 21.96
CA ARG A 94 1.37 -3.28 21.72
C ARG A 94 0.21 -3.87 20.91
N LYS A 95 -0.28 -3.13 19.93
CA LYS A 95 -1.37 -3.56 19.05
C LYS A 95 -0.95 -4.74 18.18
N LYS A 96 -1.91 -5.56 17.76
CA LYS A 96 -1.64 -6.72 16.89
C LYS A 96 -1.12 -6.25 15.53
N PRO A 97 -0.28 -7.04 14.82
CA PRO A 97 0.28 -6.64 13.53
C PRO A 97 -0.77 -6.20 12.50
N VAL A 98 -1.91 -6.90 12.44
CA VAL A 98 -3.03 -6.55 11.53
C VAL A 98 -3.63 -5.18 11.88
N GLU A 99 -3.79 -4.86 13.16
CA GLU A 99 -4.30 -3.54 13.59
C GLU A 99 -3.31 -2.42 13.23
N ILE A 100 -2.00 -2.68 13.36
CA ILE A 100 -0.95 -1.75 12.94
C ILE A 100 -0.99 -1.56 11.42
N LEU A 101 -1.16 -2.63 10.63
CA LEU A 101 -1.30 -2.55 9.17
C LEU A 101 -2.51 -1.72 8.76
N ILE A 102 -3.66 -1.92 9.40
CA ILE A 102 -4.89 -1.16 9.10
C ILE A 102 -4.69 0.32 9.43
N ALA A 103 -4.15 0.64 10.61
CA ALA A 103 -3.86 2.02 11.00
C ALA A 103 -2.87 2.71 10.04
N GLY A 104 -1.81 2.00 9.64
CA GLY A 104 -0.87 2.51 8.65
C GLY A 104 -1.50 2.68 7.27
N THR A 105 -2.32 1.73 6.82
CA THR A 105 -3.05 1.83 5.54
C THR A 105 -3.94 3.06 5.51
N LEU A 106 -4.70 3.31 6.58
CA LEU A 106 -5.54 4.50 6.69
C LEU A 106 -4.71 5.79 6.72
N ALA A 107 -3.60 5.81 7.46
CA ALA A 107 -2.70 6.97 7.52
C ALA A 107 -2.05 7.27 6.15
N TYR A 108 -1.61 6.24 5.43
CA TYR A 108 -1.08 6.37 4.05
C TYR A 108 -2.16 6.84 3.08
N LEU A 109 -3.37 6.27 3.16
CA LEU A 109 -4.49 6.63 2.29
C LEU A 109 -4.87 8.11 2.47
N ILE A 110 -5.04 8.55 3.71
CA ILE A 110 -5.29 9.96 4.03
C ILE A 110 -4.14 10.82 3.50
N GLY A 111 -2.89 10.41 3.70
CA GLY A 111 -1.72 11.10 3.19
C GLY A 111 -1.74 11.26 1.66
N PHE A 112 -1.99 10.19 0.91
CA PHE A 112 -2.05 10.23 -0.55
C PHE A 112 -3.22 11.07 -1.07
N VAL A 113 -4.39 10.98 -0.43
CA VAL A 113 -5.54 11.83 -0.79
C VAL A 113 -5.23 13.30 -0.54
N LEU A 114 -4.62 13.64 0.60
CA LEU A 114 -4.20 15.01 0.90
C LEU A 114 -3.17 15.54 -0.11
N ILE A 115 -2.19 14.70 -0.49
CA ILE A 115 -1.21 15.04 -1.52
C ILE A 115 -1.89 15.31 -2.86
N TYR A 116 -2.81 14.44 -3.27
CA TYR A 116 -3.55 14.60 -4.52
C TYR A 116 -4.40 15.87 -4.53
N VAL A 117 -5.12 16.16 -3.45
CA VAL A 117 -5.90 17.40 -3.34
C VAL A 117 -4.98 18.62 -3.32
N ALA A 118 -3.84 18.55 -2.63
CA ALA A 118 -2.87 19.64 -2.57
C ALA A 118 -2.22 19.91 -3.92
N SER A 119 -1.92 18.87 -4.71
CA SER A 119 -1.35 19.01 -6.06
C SER A 119 -2.26 19.84 -6.96
N ILE A 120 -3.56 19.58 -6.90
CA ILE A 120 -4.56 20.31 -7.69
C ILE A 120 -4.73 21.73 -7.16
N LYS A 121 -4.96 21.91 -5.84
CA LYS A 121 -5.33 23.21 -5.28
C LYS A 121 -4.18 24.21 -5.17
N PHE A 122 -2.98 23.76 -4.81
CA PHE A 122 -1.85 24.67 -4.55
C PHE A 122 -0.87 24.76 -5.71
N PHE A 123 -0.76 23.69 -6.50
CA PHE A 123 0.22 23.62 -7.58
C PHE A 123 -0.41 23.63 -8.98
N ASN A 124 -1.74 23.59 -9.07
CA ASN A 124 -2.49 23.47 -10.32
C ASN A 124 -2.04 22.26 -11.17
N ILE A 125 -1.60 21.20 -10.48
CA ILE A 125 -1.13 19.94 -11.06
C ILE A 125 -2.18 18.87 -10.80
N ASP A 126 -2.84 18.44 -11.88
CA ASP A 126 -3.70 17.27 -11.89
C ASP A 126 -2.87 16.04 -12.27
N ILE A 127 -2.49 15.26 -11.24
CA ILE A 127 -1.67 14.05 -11.40
C ILE A 127 -2.38 13.03 -12.29
N MET A 128 -3.71 12.92 -12.20
CA MET A 128 -4.47 11.97 -13.02
C MET A 128 -4.42 12.37 -14.49
N LYS A 129 -4.65 13.65 -14.81
CA LYS A 129 -4.53 14.15 -16.19
C LYS A 129 -3.11 14.01 -16.73
N GLN A 130 -2.09 14.24 -15.91
CA GLN A 130 -0.70 14.00 -16.32
C GLN A 130 -0.46 12.53 -16.66
N MET A 131 -0.94 11.59 -15.84
CA MET A 131 -0.83 10.16 -16.13
C MET A 131 -1.57 9.78 -17.42
N GLN A 132 -2.79 10.28 -17.63
CA GLN A 132 -3.55 10.07 -18.86
C GLN A 132 -2.84 10.65 -20.09
N SER A 133 -2.23 11.83 -19.97
CA SER A 133 -1.44 12.44 -21.06
C SER A 133 -0.23 11.59 -21.41
N ILE A 134 0.52 11.14 -20.42
CA ILE A 134 1.69 10.26 -20.61
C ILE A 134 1.27 8.94 -21.26
N PHE A 135 0.15 8.35 -20.81
CA PHE A 135 -0.39 7.13 -21.40
C PHE A 135 -0.80 7.34 -22.86
N SER A 136 -1.53 8.42 -23.15
CA SER A 136 -1.99 8.75 -24.49
C SER A 136 -0.82 9.03 -25.45
N GLU A 137 0.20 9.74 -24.99
CA GLU A 137 1.43 9.97 -25.75
C GLU A 137 2.19 8.66 -26.03
N SER A 138 2.25 7.77 -25.03
CA SER A 138 2.86 6.45 -25.17
C SER A 138 2.08 5.59 -26.19
N MET A 139 0.75 5.64 -26.17
CA MET A 139 -0.08 4.95 -27.16
C MET A 139 0.14 5.50 -28.57
N ALA A 140 0.21 6.83 -28.74
CA ALA A 140 0.50 7.44 -30.04
C ALA A 140 1.89 7.04 -30.57
N LYS A 141 2.89 6.91 -29.68
CA LYS A 141 4.23 6.42 -30.05
C LYS A 141 4.19 4.93 -30.46
N SER A 142 3.51 4.09 -29.68
CA SER A 142 3.34 2.67 -30.00
C SER A 142 2.62 2.48 -31.33
N GLU A 143 1.57 3.27 -31.62
CA GLU A 143 0.88 3.23 -32.91
C GLU A 143 1.83 3.53 -34.07
N LYS A 144 2.66 4.59 -33.96
CA LYS A 144 3.63 4.92 -35.01
C LYS A 144 4.61 3.78 -35.28
N ILE A 145 5.09 3.11 -34.23
CA ILE A 145 6.01 1.97 -34.35
C ILE A 145 5.32 0.78 -35.04
N VAL A 146 4.10 0.46 -34.62
CA VAL A 146 3.32 -0.67 -35.15
C VAL A 146 2.85 -0.42 -36.58
N SER A 147 2.45 0.80 -36.91
CA SER A 147 2.15 1.19 -38.30
C SER A 147 3.39 1.11 -39.20
N ALA A 148 4.59 1.38 -38.67
CA ALA A 148 5.83 1.25 -39.42
C ALA A 148 6.23 -0.21 -39.73
N THR A 149 5.66 -1.20 -39.02
CA THR A 149 5.87 -2.64 -39.33
C THR A 149 4.85 -3.20 -40.34
N GLY A 150 3.97 -2.36 -40.88
CA GLY A 150 2.96 -2.76 -41.87
C GLY A 150 1.70 -3.41 -41.26
N MET A 151 1.55 -3.42 -39.94
CA MET A 151 0.37 -3.94 -39.23
C MET A 151 -0.29 -2.83 -38.41
N PRO A 152 -1.05 -1.90 -39.02
CA PRO A 152 -1.66 -0.80 -38.29
C PRO A 152 -2.66 -1.30 -37.24
N ILE A 153 -2.70 -0.61 -36.09
CA ILE A 153 -3.65 -0.90 -35.01
C ILE A 153 -5.09 -0.69 -35.53
N SER A 154 -5.97 -1.67 -35.32
CA SER A 154 -7.37 -1.60 -35.75
C SER A 154 -8.15 -0.52 -35.00
N LYS A 155 -9.27 -0.05 -35.56
CA LYS A 155 -10.14 0.92 -34.87
C LYS A 155 -10.66 0.39 -33.53
N GLU A 156 -11.03 -0.89 -33.48
CA GLU A 156 -11.49 -1.57 -32.25
C GLU A 156 -10.40 -1.60 -31.18
N GLN A 157 -9.14 -1.86 -31.57
CA GLN A 157 -8.00 -1.82 -30.65
C GLN A 157 -7.76 -0.41 -30.11
N LYS A 158 -7.92 0.63 -30.95
CA LYS A 158 -7.82 2.03 -30.51
C LYS A 158 -8.92 2.41 -29.53
N GLU A 159 -10.15 1.97 -29.78
CA GLU A 159 -11.28 2.22 -28.86
C GLU A 159 -11.08 1.51 -27.53
N LEU A 160 -10.58 0.26 -27.55
CA LEU A 160 -10.24 -0.48 -26.32
C LEU A 160 -9.15 0.26 -25.51
N LEU A 161 -8.12 0.77 -26.18
CA LEU A 161 -7.06 1.56 -25.54
C LEU A 161 -7.58 2.89 -24.99
N ALA A 162 -8.49 3.55 -25.68
CA ALA A 162 -9.13 4.78 -25.19
C ALA A 162 -9.97 4.51 -23.93
N GLN A 163 -10.71 3.40 -23.89
CA GLN A 163 -11.48 2.97 -22.71
C GLN A 163 -10.59 2.69 -21.48
N MET A 164 -9.32 2.31 -21.67
CA MET A 164 -8.40 2.09 -20.55
C MET A 164 -8.18 3.36 -19.71
N ASN A 165 -8.20 4.56 -20.33
CA ASN A 165 -8.06 5.81 -19.59
C ASN A 165 -9.24 6.05 -18.62
N ASP A 166 -10.46 5.75 -19.07
CA ASP A 166 -11.67 5.90 -18.26
C ASP A 166 -11.71 4.85 -17.14
N ILE A 167 -11.23 3.63 -17.42
CA ILE A 167 -11.09 2.57 -16.42
C ILE A 167 -10.05 2.98 -15.35
N LEU A 168 -8.90 3.52 -15.75
CA LEU A 168 -7.87 3.98 -14.79
C LEU A 168 -8.40 5.06 -13.86
N GLN A 169 -9.20 6.00 -14.39
CA GLN A 169 -9.79 7.06 -13.58
C GLN A 169 -10.86 6.51 -12.62
N SER A 170 -11.73 5.61 -13.09
CA SER A 170 -12.77 5.03 -12.24
C SER A 170 -12.21 4.11 -11.14
N LEU A 171 -11.05 3.47 -11.36
CA LEU A 171 -10.37 2.61 -10.39
C LEU A 171 -9.34 3.31 -9.51
N LEU A 172 -9.17 4.63 -9.65
CA LEU A 172 -8.26 5.42 -8.82
C LEU A 172 -8.45 5.17 -7.31
N PRO A 173 -9.68 5.11 -6.76
CA PRO A 173 -9.87 4.83 -5.34
C PRO A 173 -9.24 3.50 -4.91
N SER A 174 -9.47 2.41 -5.64
CA SER A 174 -8.87 1.11 -5.36
C SER A 174 -7.37 1.09 -5.54
N ILE A 175 -6.83 1.82 -6.53
CA ILE A 175 -5.38 1.99 -6.70
C ILE A 175 -4.78 2.68 -5.45
N LEU A 176 -5.39 3.76 -4.97
CA LEU A 176 -4.93 4.45 -3.77
C LEU A 176 -4.97 3.54 -2.54
N VAL A 177 -6.03 2.76 -2.36
CA VAL A 177 -6.13 1.78 -1.28
C VAL A 177 -5.01 0.73 -1.39
N LEU A 178 -4.80 0.15 -2.57
CA LEU A 178 -3.77 -0.86 -2.80
C LEU A 178 -2.36 -0.31 -2.52
N VAL A 179 -2.03 0.85 -3.07
CA VAL A 179 -0.74 1.51 -2.81
C VAL A 179 -0.57 1.79 -1.31
N SER A 180 -1.62 2.24 -0.62
CA SER A 180 -1.60 2.47 0.83
C SER A 180 -1.32 1.20 1.63
N VAL A 181 -1.96 0.08 1.27
CA VAL A 181 -1.72 -1.22 1.89
C VAL A 181 -0.27 -1.65 1.67
N CYS A 182 0.24 -1.54 0.45
CA CYS A 182 1.63 -1.90 0.12
C CYS A 182 2.64 -1.05 0.91
N PHE A 183 2.48 0.27 0.92
CA PHE A 183 3.34 1.18 1.67
C PHE A 183 3.29 0.89 3.17
N SER A 184 2.09 0.69 3.72
CA SER A 184 1.93 0.35 5.13
C SER A 184 2.58 -0.99 5.46
N TRP A 185 2.39 -2.02 4.64
CA TRP A 185 2.94 -3.35 4.86
C TRP A 185 4.47 -3.36 4.85
N ILE A 186 5.09 -2.69 3.87
CA ILE A 186 6.55 -2.54 3.81
C ILE A 186 7.05 -1.77 5.04
N THR A 187 6.40 -0.66 5.38
CA THR A 187 6.76 0.14 6.57
C THR A 187 6.69 -0.68 7.85
N VAL A 188 5.64 -1.49 8.04
CA VAL A 188 5.45 -2.35 9.21
C VAL A 188 6.50 -3.45 9.29
N ILE A 189 6.87 -4.07 8.18
CA ILE A 189 7.93 -5.10 8.14
C ILE A 189 9.28 -4.50 8.53
N ILE A 190 9.65 -3.37 7.93
CA ILE A 190 10.91 -2.68 8.21
C ILE A 190 10.93 -2.22 9.68
N SER A 191 9.85 -1.56 10.12
CA SER A 191 9.73 -1.03 11.49
C SER A 191 9.78 -2.14 12.52
N GLY A 192 9.01 -3.22 12.36
CA GLY A 192 9.04 -4.36 13.27
C GLY A 192 10.44 -4.99 13.39
N SER A 193 11.16 -5.10 12.27
CA SER A 193 12.53 -5.62 12.24
C SER A 193 13.52 -4.72 12.97
N VAL A 194 13.45 -3.40 12.73
CA VAL A 194 14.31 -2.40 13.39
C VAL A 194 14.01 -2.32 14.88
N LEU A 195 12.74 -2.29 15.28
CA LEU A 195 12.32 -2.23 16.67
C LEU A 195 12.79 -3.46 17.46
N LYS A 196 12.69 -4.65 16.88
CA LYS A 196 13.20 -5.88 17.51
C LYS A 196 14.72 -5.85 17.71
N LYS A 197 15.48 -5.36 16.72
CA LYS A 197 16.95 -5.16 16.85
C LYS A 197 17.31 -4.18 17.94
N LEU A 198 16.50 -3.15 18.13
CA LEU A 198 16.63 -2.16 19.20
C LEU A 198 16.06 -2.62 20.55
N LYS A 199 15.74 -3.92 20.69
CA LYS A 199 15.22 -4.55 21.92
C LYS A 199 13.89 -3.97 22.41
N HIS A 200 13.08 -3.41 21.50
CA HIS A 200 11.70 -3.05 21.80
C HIS A 200 10.80 -4.30 21.70
N ASP A 201 9.84 -4.40 22.62
CA ASP A 201 8.87 -5.51 22.65
C ASP A 201 7.78 -5.29 21.60
N VAL A 202 7.86 -6.04 20.50
CA VAL A 202 6.95 -5.95 19.35
C VAL A 202 6.45 -7.34 18.96
N ILE A 203 5.14 -7.45 18.71
CA ILE A 203 4.55 -8.66 18.17
C ILE A 203 5.02 -8.81 16.72
N SER A 204 5.63 -9.95 16.41
CA SER A 204 6.18 -10.20 15.07
C SER A 204 5.07 -10.36 14.04
N TRP A 205 5.30 -9.85 12.83
CA TRP A 205 4.41 -10.09 11.69
C TRP A 205 4.30 -11.60 11.43
N PRO A 206 3.09 -12.15 11.23
CA PRO A 206 2.91 -13.58 10.96
C PRO A 206 3.64 -14.00 9.68
N LYS A 207 4.07 -15.26 9.61
CA LYS A 207 4.62 -15.82 8.35
C LYS A 207 3.51 -15.81 7.30
N PHE A 208 3.87 -15.60 6.03
CA PHE A 208 2.89 -15.50 4.93
C PHE A 208 1.88 -16.66 4.90
N LYS A 209 2.33 -17.90 5.12
CA LYS A 209 1.48 -19.09 5.19
C LYS A 209 0.45 -19.08 6.33
N ASP A 210 0.71 -18.31 7.39
CA ASP A 210 -0.12 -18.24 8.59
C ASP A 210 -1.05 -17.01 8.58
N ILE A 211 -0.95 -16.14 7.57
CA ILE A 211 -1.89 -15.04 7.34
C ILE A 211 -3.24 -15.63 6.97
N GLN A 212 -4.28 -15.21 7.71
CA GLN A 212 -5.67 -15.52 7.41
C GLN A 212 -6.50 -14.25 7.59
N LEU A 213 -7.32 -13.96 6.60
CA LEU A 213 -8.28 -12.89 6.66
C LEU A 213 -9.45 -13.24 7.61
N PRO A 214 -10.14 -12.23 8.18
CA PRO A 214 -11.37 -12.48 8.95
C PRO A 214 -12.44 -13.16 8.10
N LYS A 215 -13.12 -14.17 8.68
CA LYS A 215 -14.24 -14.87 8.02
C LYS A 215 -15.38 -13.94 7.59
N SER A 216 -15.52 -12.78 8.24
CA SER A 216 -16.51 -11.75 7.87
C SER A 216 -16.35 -11.23 6.44
N ILE A 217 -15.14 -11.28 5.86
CA ILE A 217 -14.90 -10.83 4.48
C ILE A 217 -15.74 -11.63 3.47
N ILE A 218 -15.97 -12.92 3.70
CA ILE A 218 -16.86 -13.71 2.83
C ILE A 218 -18.29 -13.19 2.89
N TRP A 219 -18.81 -12.96 4.09
CA TRP A 219 -20.18 -12.49 4.24
C TRP A 219 -20.37 -11.10 3.60
N TYR A 220 -19.40 -10.21 3.75
CA TYR A 220 -19.41 -8.93 3.03
C TYR A 220 -19.33 -9.11 1.52
N TYR A 221 -18.53 -10.06 1.02
CA TYR A 221 -18.44 -10.36 -0.40
C TYR A 221 -19.74 -10.95 -0.97
N VAL A 222 -20.40 -11.84 -0.23
CA VAL A 222 -21.70 -12.41 -0.62
C VAL A 222 -22.77 -11.31 -0.70
N ILE A 223 -22.86 -10.45 0.32
CA ILE A 223 -23.77 -9.29 0.30
C ILE A 223 -23.45 -8.40 -0.90
N PHE A 224 -22.17 -8.11 -1.15
CA PHE A 224 -21.73 -7.32 -2.29
C PHE A 224 -22.17 -7.93 -3.63
N ILE A 225 -21.99 -9.24 -3.86
CA ILE A 225 -22.42 -9.90 -5.10
C ILE A 225 -23.94 -9.81 -5.27
N LEU A 226 -24.71 -10.07 -4.20
CA LEU A 226 -26.16 -9.97 -4.25
C LEU A 226 -26.60 -8.56 -4.63
N LEU A 227 -26.04 -7.54 -3.99
CA LEU A 227 -26.32 -6.14 -4.34
C LEU A 227 -25.92 -5.83 -5.79
N ALA A 228 -24.74 -6.25 -6.23
CA ALA A 228 -24.25 -6.00 -7.59
C ALA A 228 -25.06 -6.72 -8.67
N THR A 229 -25.68 -7.87 -8.36
CA THR A 229 -26.49 -8.64 -9.31
C THR A 229 -27.92 -8.10 -9.43
N PHE A 230 -28.54 -7.73 -8.30
CA PHE A 230 -29.95 -7.33 -8.29
C PHE A 230 -30.17 -5.83 -8.50
N ILE A 231 -29.18 -4.99 -8.20
CA ILE A 231 -29.27 -3.55 -8.43
C ILE A 231 -28.78 -3.28 -9.86
N LYS A 232 -29.66 -2.78 -10.73
CA LYS A 232 -29.25 -2.25 -12.04
C LYS A 232 -28.55 -0.90 -11.83
N VAL A 233 -27.31 -0.81 -12.28
CA VAL A 233 -26.48 0.37 -12.09
C VAL A 233 -26.03 0.91 -13.44
N GLU A 234 -26.27 2.19 -13.68
CA GLU A 234 -25.83 2.85 -14.90
C GLU A 234 -24.29 2.99 -14.91
N PRO A 235 -23.60 2.69 -16.03
CA PRO A 235 -22.14 2.68 -16.10
C PRO A 235 -21.46 4.01 -15.70
N THR A 236 -22.14 5.14 -15.88
CA THR A 236 -21.61 6.48 -15.57
C THR A 236 -21.94 6.94 -14.14
N SER A 237 -22.69 6.15 -13.38
CA SER A 237 -23.14 6.54 -12.05
C SER A 237 -22.05 6.40 -10.98
N TYR A 238 -22.14 7.21 -9.94
CA TYR A 238 -21.29 7.08 -8.74
C TYR A 238 -21.38 5.68 -8.11
N LEU A 239 -22.57 5.08 -8.15
CA LEU A 239 -22.80 3.74 -7.62
C LEU A 239 -22.01 2.68 -8.41
N HIS A 240 -21.87 2.84 -9.73
CA HIS A 240 -21.04 1.96 -10.56
C HIS A 240 -19.58 2.04 -10.14
N MET A 241 -19.07 3.26 -9.91
CA MET A 241 -17.70 3.47 -9.40
C MET A 241 -17.49 2.75 -8.06
N VAL A 242 -18.43 2.85 -7.12
CA VAL A 242 -18.35 2.16 -5.82
C VAL A 242 -18.31 0.64 -6.01
N PHE A 243 -19.21 0.08 -6.82
CA PHE A 243 -19.23 -1.37 -7.07
C PHE A 243 -17.95 -1.86 -7.74
N SER A 244 -17.46 -1.15 -8.77
CA SER A 244 -16.22 -1.51 -9.48
C SER A 244 -14.99 -1.47 -8.57
N ASN A 245 -14.88 -0.46 -7.70
CA ASN A 245 -13.77 -0.39 -6.74
C ASN A 245 -13.86 -1.48 -5.66
N LEU A 246 -15.04 -1.71 -5.09
CA LEU A 246 -15.25 -2.80 -4.13
C LEU A 246 -14.96 -4.17 -4.74
N ASN A 247 -15.34 -4.39 -6.01
CA ASN A 247 -15.03 -5.63 -6.72
C ASN A 247 -13.52 -5.89 -6.74
N VAL A 248 -12.73 -4.88 -7.10
CA VAL A 248 -11.26 -4.97 -7.12
C VAL A 248 -10.71 -5.24 -5.72
N ILE A 249 -11.20 -4.57 -4.68
CA ILE A 249 -10.75 -4.78 -3.30
C ILE A 249 -11.06 -6.21 -2.83
N PHE A 250 -12.29 -6.69 -3.03
CA PHE A 250 -12.65 -8.06 -2.66
C PHE A 250 -11.83 -9.10 -3.43
N ALA A 251 -11.67 -8.92 -4.75
CA ALA A 251 -10.84 -9.80 -5.56
C ALA A 251 -9.41 -9.88 -5.01
N LEU A 252 -8.78 -8.74 -4.70
CA LEU A 252 -7.42 -8.72 -4.15
C LEU A 252 -7.32 -9.39 -2.77
N LEU A 253 -8.28 -9.15 -1.88
CA LEU A 253 -8.34 -9.80 -0.57
C LEU A 253 -8.47 -11.33 -0.71
N LEU A 254 -9.35 -11.80 -1.58
CA LEU A 254 -9.59 -13.22 -1.80
C LEU A 254 -8.43 -13.90 -2.54
N VAL A 255 -7.78 -13.22 -3.49
CA VAL A 255 -6.55 -13.70 -4.13
C VAL A 255 -5.43 -13.81 -3.09
N LEU A 256 -5.24 -12.81 -2.23
CA LEU A 256 -4.27 -12.87 -1.14
C LEU A 256 -4.56 -14.08 -0.24
N GLN A 257 -5.81 -14.30 0.13
CA GLN A 257 -6.20 -15.48 0.89
C GLN A 257 -5.86 -16.78 0.14
N GLY A 258 -6.21 -16.90 -1.14
CA GLY A 258 -5.89 -18.07 -1.96
C GLY A 258 -4.39 -18.35 -2.02
N LEU A 259 -3.56 -17.32 -2.20
CA LEU A 259 -2.10 -17.43 -2.22
C LEU A 259 -1.53 -17.86 -0.85
N THR A 260 -2.03 -17.28 0.25
CA THR A 260 -1.61 -17.69 1.59
C THR A 260 -2.02 -19.14 1.86
N PHE A 261 -3.16 -19.59 1.33
CA PHE A 261 -3.63 -20.98 1.47
C PHE A 261 -2.77 -21.95 0.68
N ILE A 262 -2.38 -21.60 -0.55
CA ILE A 262 -1.40 -22.37 -1.34
C ILE A 262 -0.08 -22.51 -0.56
N ALA A 263 0.41 -21.42 0.05
CA ALA A 263 1.62 -21.46 0.87
C ALA A 263 1.48 -22.37 2.11
N PHE A 264 0.30 -22.40 2.72
CA PHE A 264 -0.01 -23.32 3.82
C PHE A 264 -0.06 -24.77 3.37
N LEU A 265 -0.72 -25.08 2.25
CA LEU A 265 -0.77 -26.43 1.69
C LEU A 265 0.61 -26.94 1.32
N ALA A 266 1.42 -26.11 0.67
CA ALA A 266 2.80 -26.46 0.33
C ALA A 266 3.60 -26.81 1.59
N TYR A 267 3.47 -26.02 2.65
CA TYR A 267 4.11 -26.31 3.94
C TYR A 267 3.62 -27.62 4.56
N ARG A 268 2.29 -27.85 4.61
CA ARG A 268 1.71 -29.07 5.22
C ARG A 268 2.06 -30.34 4.44
N LYS A 269 2.16 -30.27 3.12
CA LYS A 269 2.54 -31.40 2.27
C LYS A 269 4.06 -31.61 2.14
N GLY A 270 4.87 -30.81 2.84
CA GLY A 270 6.33 -30.90 2.77
C GLY A 270 6.93 -30.43 1.44
N PHE A 271 6.18 -29.67 0.63
CA PHE A 271 6.70 -29.11 -0.61
C PHE A 271 7.70 -27.98 -0.34
N THR A 272 8.58 -27.76 -1.32
CA THR A 272 9.59 -26.70 -1.24
C THR A 272 8.93 -25.31 -1.23
N LYS A 273 9.67 -24.30 -0.76
CA LYS A 273 9.25 -22.90 -0.83
C LYS A 273 9.03 -22.40 -2.26
N GLY A 274 9.52 -23.14 -3.27
CA GLY A 274 9.33 -22.83 -4.69
C GLY A 274 7.86 -22.86 -5.11
N VAL A 275 7.05 -23.77 -4.57
CA VAL A 275 5.63 -23.89 -4.96
C VAL A 275 4.85 -22.59 -4.72
N PRO A 276 4.82 -22.00 -3.51
CA PRO A 276 4.13 -20.73 -3.30
C PRO A 276 4.74 -19.57 -4.07
N ILE A 277 6.06 -19.54 -4.30
CA ILE A 277 6.71 -18.48 -5.10
C ILE A 277 6.28 -18.57 -6.58
N ILE A 278 6.34 -19.77 -7.17
CA ILE A 278 5.92 -20.02 -8.54
C ILE A 278 4.42 -19.74 -8.68
N SER A 279 3.60 -20.15 -7.72
CA SER A 279 2.16 -19.86 -7.74
C SER A 279 1.86 -18.36 -7.71
N PHE A 280 2.62 -17.59 -6.92
CA PHE A 280 2.53 -16.14 -6.90
C PHE A 280 2.90 -15.52 -8.25
N ILE A 281 4.06 -15.92 -8.81
CA ILE A 281 4.54 -15.44 -10.11
C ILE A 281 3.54 -15.81 -11.21
N ALA A 282 3.13 -17.07 -11.29
CA ALA A 282 2.15 -17.54 -12.25
C ALA A 282 0.84 -16.77 -12.15
N CYS A 283 0.33 -16.53 -10.93
CA CYS A 283 -0.87 -15.72 -10.72
C CYS A 283 -0.69 -14.30 -11.30
N MET A 284 0.46 -13.66 -11.07
CA MET A 284 0.73 -12.30 -11.57
C MET A 284 0.82 -12.21 -13.10
N PHE A 285 1.42 -13.20 -13.77
CA PHE A 285 1.65 -13.16 -15.23
C PHE A 285 0.58 -13.87 -16.06
N ILE A 286 -0.26 -14.70 -15.44
CA ILE A 286 -1.32 -15.46 -16.10
C ILE A 286 -2.66 -15.00 -15.51
N PRO A 287 -3.32 -13.98 -16.12
CA PRO A 287 -4.58 -13.42 -15.61
C PRO A 287 -5.68 -14.47 -15.40
N MET A 288 -5.68 -15.55 -16.18
CA MET A 288 -6.64 -16.65 -16.06
C MET A 288 -6.56 -17.40 -14.72
N LEU A 289 -5.44 -17.30 -13.99
CA LEU A 289 -5.29 -17.90 -12.67
C LEU A 289 -5.96 -17.07 -11.56
N PHE A 290 -6.18 -15.76 -11.75
CA PHE A 290 -6.79 -14.90 -10.73
C PHE A 290 -8.14 -15.43 -10.23
N PRO A 291 -9.11 -15.79 -11.11
CA PRO A 291 -10.39 -16.35 -10.67
C PRO A 291 -10.23 -17.67 -9.90
N LEU A 292 -9.31 -18.54 -10.34
CA LEU A 292 -9.06 -19.83 -9.67
C LEU A 292 -8.51 -19.63 -8.26
N VAL A 293 -7.53 -18.74 -8.11
CA VAL A 293 -6.95 -18.40 -6.79
C VAL A 293 -7.98 -17.70 -5.90
N THR A 294 -8.84 -16.86 -6.48
CA THR A 294 -9.96 -16.23 -5.76
C THR A 294 -10.92 -17.29 -5.19
N ILE A 295 -11.31 -18.27 -6.00
CA ILE A 295 -12.17 -19.39 -5.57
C ILE A 295 -11.50 -20.15 -4.42
N LEU A 296 -10.20 -20.46 -4.53
CA LEU A 296 -9.46 -21.11 -3.44
C LEU A 296 -9.52 -20.28 -2.14
N GLY A 297 -9.39 -18.95 -2.24
CA GLY A 297 -9.53 -18.05 -1.10
C GLY A 297 -10.92 -18.09 -0.46
N ILE A 298 -11.97 -18.12 -1.27
CA ILE A 298 -13.36 -18.23 -0.81
C ILE A 298 -13.58 -19.56 -0.08
N ILE A 299 -13.13 -20.67 -0.67
CA ILE A 299 -13.33 -22.01 -0.08
C ILE A 299 -12.55 -22.12 1.24
N ASP A 300 -11.30 -21.63 1.28
CA ASP A 300 -10.48 -21.67 2.50
C ASP A 300 -11.14 -20.91 3.65
N LEU A 301 -11.56 -19.66 3.44
CA LEU A 301 -12.21 -18.88 4.48
C LEU A 301 -13.61 -19.40 4.85
N GLY A 302 -14.38 -19.86 3.85
CA GLY A 302 -15.80 -20.19 4.02
C GLY A 302 -15.98 -21.50 4.74
N ILE A 303 -15.20 -22.51 4.34
CA ILE A 303 -15.25 -23.86 4.91
C ILE A 303 -14.23 -24.01 6.04
N SER A 304 -13.32 -23.04 6.21
CA SER A 304 -12.18 -23.12 7.14
C SER A 304 -11.30 -24.34 6.82
N LEU A 305 -10.90 -24.49 5.55
CA LEU A 305 -10.16 -25.67 5.09
C LEU A 305 -8.89 -25.91 5.91
N ARG A 306 -8.17 -24.85 6.28
CA ARG A 306 -6.99 -24.92 7.14
C ARG A 306 -7.22 -25.61 8.48
N SER A 307 -8.39 -25.45 9.11
CA SER A 307 -8.66 -26.14 10.39
C SER A 307 -8.97 -27.63 10.18
N LYS A 308 -9.54 -28.00 9.04
CA LYS A 308 -9.84 -29.39 8.69
C LYS A 308 -8.61 -30.19 8.23
N ILE A 309 -7.68 -29.53 7.54
CA ILE A 309 -6.39 -30.10 7.11
C ILE A 309 -5.34 -29.96 8.23
N GLY A 310 -5.57 -29.02 9.15
CA GLY A 310 -4.70 -28.61 10.25
C GLY A 310 -4.85 -29.44 11.52
N GLY A 311 -6.05 -30.00 11.74
CA GLY A 311 -6.32 -31.01 12.77
C GLY A 311 -5.68 -32.35 12.48
#